data_AF-A0A6V8DW05-F1
#
_entry.id   AF-A0A6V8DW05-F1
#
_cell.length_a   1.000
_cell.length_b   1.000
_cell.length_c   1.000
_cell.angle_alpha   90.00
_cell.angle_beta   90.00
_cell.angle_gamma   90.00
#
_symmetry.space_group_name_H-M   'P 1'
#
loop_
_entity.id
_entity.type
_entity.pdbx_description
1 polymer ?
#
loop_
_entity_poly.entity_id
_entity_poly.type
_entity_poly.pdbx_seq_one_letter_code
_entity_poly.pdbx_strand_id
1 'polypeptide(L)'
;PTNVPAFALHLRSALEAVNGWDESFLTSQDSDLSMRMLNAGYKLFRTPEALVKMRRRSSFRSWFLMSHRYGFWRTKVLLKHPQRLVLREFLPLLGLLASTLLLMISANLALIPIIAYGGVLLLSGLAHLKKGISHAVGVPFSLFLLHTGFTLGLIDGCVRKGRASRDRS
;
A
#
# COMPACT_ATOMS: atom_id res chain seq x y z
N PRO A 1 -12.83 17.47 -3.07
CA PRO A 1 -11.51 17.33 -3.73
C PRO A 1 -10.79 16.07 -3.23
N THR A 2 -10.09 15.36 -4.10
CA THR A 2 -9.28 14.17 -3.76
C THR A 2 -8.03 14.12 -4.64
N ASN A 3 -7.02 13.35 -4.22
CA ASN A 3 -5.77 13.26 -4.98
C ASN A 3 -5.68 12.01 -5.87
N VAL A 4 -6.36 10.92 -5.50
CA VAL A 4 -6.41 9.68 -6.27
C VAL A 4 -7.77 9.02 -6.06
N PRO A 5 -8.79 9.34 -6.88
CA PRO A 5 -10.07 8.65 -6.84
C PRO A 5 -9.93 7.25 -7.44
N ALA A 6 -10.57 6.25 -6.82
CA ALA A 6 -10.77 4.94 -7.45
C ALA A 6 -12.04 4.98 -8.31
N PHE A 7 -12.09 4.14 -9.36
CA PHE A 7 -13.26 4.02 -10.26
C PHE A 7 -13.69 5.37 -10.87
N ALA A 8 -12.71 6.18 -11.29
CA ALA A 8 -12.95 7.51 -11.80
C ALA A 8 -13.42 7.50 -13.26
N LEU A 9 -14.32 8.44 -13.59
CA LEU A 9 -14.63 8.83 -14.95
C LEU A 9 -13.82 10.09 -15.29
N HIS A 10 -13.28 10.14 -16.49
CA HIS A 10 -12.46 11.26 -16.96
C HIS A 10 -13.07 11.85 -18.23
N LEU A 11 -13.04 13.19 -18.34
CA LEU A 11 -13.28 13.85 -19.61
C LEU A 11 -12.20 13.43 -20.60
N ARG A 12 -12.60 13.03 -21.82
CA ARG A 12 -11.66 12.60 -22.86
C ARG A 12 -10.61 13.67 -23.15
N SER A 13 -11.03 14.92 -23.29
CA SER A 13 -10.12 16.05 -23.54
C SER A 13 -9.08 16.23 -22.43
N ALA A 14 -9.44 15.96 -21.18
CA ALA A 14 -8.52 16.04 -20.05
C ALA A 14 -7.50 14.88 -20.05
N LEU A 15 -7.87 13.69 -20.54
CA LEU A 15 -6.94 12.58 -20.74
C LEU A 15 -5.96 12.88 -21.87
N GLU A 16 -6.46 13.38 -23.01
CA GLU A 16 -5.64 13.74 -24.17
C GLU A 16 -4.64 14.85 -23.82
N ALA A 17 -5.06 15.85 -23.04
CA ALA A 17 -4.20 16.94 -22.58
C ALA A 17 -3.00 16.48 -21.72
N VAL A 18 -3.08 15.31 -21.07
CA VAL A 18 -1.99 14.75 -20.27
C VAL A 18 -1.31 13.55 -20.93
N ASN A 19 -1.53 13.32 -22.23
CA ASN A 19 -1.01 12.20 -23.02
C ASN A 19 -1.48 10.81 -22.55
N GLY A 20 -2.71 10.69 -22.05
CA GLY A 20 -3.32 9.40 -21.75
C GLY A 20 -2.64 8.61 -20.62
N TRP A 21 -2.62 7.28 -20.74
CA TRP A 21 -2.05 6.36 -19.75
C TRP A 21 -0.56 6.13 -20.00
N ASP A 22 0.24 6.06 -18.94
CA ASP A 22 1.63 5.62 -19.04
C ASP A 22 1.71 4.09 -19.01
N GLU A 23 2.02 3.50 -20.16
CA GLU A 23 2.10 2.04 -20.35
C GLU A 23 3.25 1.38 -19.56
N SER A 24 4.22 2.16 -19.07
CA SER A 24 5.27 1.63 -18.18
C SER A 24 4.73 1.22 -16.81
N PHE A 25 3.58 1.77 -16.40
CA PHE A 25 2.86 1.34 -15.22
C PHE A 25 1.98 0.15 -15.54
N LEU A 26 2.22 -1.01 -14.91
CA LEU A 26 1.33 -2.19 -15.03
C LEU A 26 0.31 -2.26 -13.88
N THR A 27 0.49 -1.41 -12.87
CA THR A 27 -0.39 -1.21 -11.72
C THR A 27 -0.16 0.22 -11.23
N SER A 28 -1.15 0.82 -10.58
CA SER A 28 -1.11 2.22 -10.15
C SER A 28 -1.05 3.23 -11.31
N GLN A 29 -1.48 2.81 -12.51
CA GLN A 29 -1.67 3.69 -13.68
C GLN A 29 -2.62 4.85 -13.35
N ASP A 30 -3.69 4.56 -12.59
CA ASP A 30 -4.68 5.50 -12.08
C ASP A 30 -4.06 6.58 -11.20
N SER A 31 -3.11 6.18 -10.35
CA SER A 31 -2.37 7.08 -9.48
C SER A 31 -1.46 8.00 -10.29
N ASP A 32 -0.69 7.45 -11.25
CA ASP A 32 0.15 8.26 -12.16
C ASP A 32 -0.68 9.28 -12.95
N LEU A 33 -1.77 8.83 -13.57
CA LEU A 33 -2.68 9.68 -14.33
C LEU A 33 -3.26 10.79 -13.45
N SER A 34 -3.75 10.45 -12.25
CA SER A 34 -4.31 11.42 -11.30
C SER A 34 -3.29 12.51 -10.97
N MET A 35 -2.02 12.15 -10.77
CA MET A 35 -0.96 13.12 -10.48
C MET A 35 -0.67 14.04 -11.67
N ARG A 36 -0.59 13.50 -12.89
CA ARG A 36 -0.40 14.31 -14.09
C ARG A 36 -1.57 15.27 -14.32
N MET A 37 -2.81 14.82 -14.10
CA MET A 37 -3.99 15.66 -14.20
C MET A 37 -3.98 16.80 -13.17
N LEU A 38 -3.66 16.51 -11.91
CA LEU A 38 -3.55 17.55 -10.87
C LEU A 38 -2.45 18.57 -11.20
N ASN A 39 -1.30 18.10 -11.67
CA ASN A 39 -0.18 18.98 -12.07
C ASN A 39 -0.55 19.86 -13.28
N ALA A 40 -1.44 19.40 -14.17
CA ALA A 40 -1.99 20.17 -15.27
C ALA A 40 -3.16 21.10 -14.86
N GLY A 41 -3.46 21.23 -13.56
CA GLY A 41 -4.48 22.13 -13.03
C GLY A 41 -5.91 21.56 -13.04
N TYR A 42 -6.11 20.30 -13.45
CA TYR A 42 -7.40 19.64 -13.34
C TYR A 42 -7.76 19.35 -11.89
N LYS A 43 -9.06 19.27 -11.61
CA LYS A 43 -9.59 18.94 -10.29
C LYS A 43 -10.16 17.52 -10.29
N LEU A 44 -9.81 16.75 -9.28
CA LEU A 44 -10.36 15.42 -9.05
C LEU A 44 -11.33 15.44 -7.87
N PHE A 45 -12.47 14.78 -8.05
CA PHE A 45 -13.54 14.70 -7.05
C PHE A 45 -13.93 13.24 -6.79
N ARG A 46 -14.52 13.01 -5.62
CA ARG A 46 -15.09 11.72 -5.24
C ARG A 46 -16.57 11.95 -4.90
N THR A 47 -17.46 11.14 -5.47
CA THR A 47 -18.86 11.07 -5.05
C THR A 47 -19.04 9.93 -4.03
N PRO A 48 -19.84 10.12 -2.96
CA PRO A 48 -20.24 9.03 -2.07
C PRO A 48 -21.27 8.07 -2.70
N GLU A 49 -21.87 8.43 -3.84
CA GLU A 49 -22.96 7.66 -4.48
C GLU A 49 -22.44 6.43 -5.24
N ALA A 50 -21.16 6.44 -5.62
CA ALA A 50 -20.56 5.32 -6.36
C ALA A 50 -20.40 4.10 -5.44
N LEU A 51 -21.22 3.07 -5.66
CA LEU A 51 -21.17 1.81 -4.92
C LEU A 51 -20.40 0.76 -5.73
N VAL A 52 -19.30 0.26 -5.16
CA VAL A 52 -18.49 -0.80 -5.78
C VAL A 52 -18.34 -1.98 -4.84
N LYS A 53 -18.71 -3.17 -5.33
CA LYS A 53 -18.51 -4.43 -4.61
C LYS A 53 -17.19 -5.07 -5.01
N MET A 54 -16.17 -4.92 -4.18
CA MET A 54 -14.85 -5.51 -4.41
C MET A 54 -14.76 -6.93 -3.86
N ARG A 55 -14.14 -7.84 -4.63
CA ARG A 55 -13.77 -9.17 -4.14
C ARG A 55 -12.52 -9.06 -3.26
N ARG A 56 -12.60 -9.65 -2.07
CA ARG A 56 -11.45 -9.78 -1.16
C ARG A 56 -10.57 -10.95 -1.59
N ARG A 57 -9.30 -10.91 -1.20
CA ARG A 57 -8.39 -12.06 -1.33
C ARG A 57 -8.87 -13.21 -0.45
N SER A 58 -8.78 -14.43 -0.98
CA SER A 58 -9.25 -15.65 -0.31
C SER A 58 -8.13 -16.45 0.35
N SER A 59 -6.86 -16.07 0.15
CA SER A 59 -5.71 -16.79 0.70
C SER A 59 -4.59 -15.85 1.15
N PHE A 60 -3.84 -16.26 2.17
CA PHE A 60 -2.67 -15.49 2.65
C PHE A 60 -1.59 -15.33 1.60
N ARG A 61 -1.39 -16.33 0.74
CA ARG A 61 -0.46 -16.25 -0.39
C ARG A 61 -0.86 -15.11 -1.35
N SER A 62 -2.12 -15.07 -1.78
CA SER A 62 -2.60 -14.00 -2.68
C SER A 62 -2.58 -12.63 -1.99
N TRP A 63 -2.86 -12.58 -0.69
CA TRP A 63 -2.74 -11.36 0.12
C TRP A 63 -1.32 -10.82 0.20
N PHE A 64 -0.34 -11.67 0.47
CA PHE A 64 1.07 -11.29 0.53
C PHE A 64 1.57 -10.79 -0.84
N LEU A 65 1.27 -11.53 -1.92
CA LEU A 65 1.67 -11.12 -3.27
C LEU A 65 1.02 -9.78 -3.68
N MET A 66 -0.24 -9.55 -3.30
CA MET A 66 -0.91 -8.26 -3.51
C MET A 66 -0.20 -7.14 -2.74
N SER A 67 0.14 -7.37 -1.48
CA SER A 67 0.81 -6.41 -0.60
C SER A 67 2.18 -6.01 -1.14
N HIS A 68 2.96 -7.01 -1.59
CA HIS A 68 4.23 -6.82 -2.27
C HIS A 68 4.10 -5.99 -3.54
N ARG A 69 3.16 -6.33 -4.42
CA ARG A 69 2.89 -5.54 -5.62
C ARG A 69 2.57 -4.08 -5.28
N TYR A 70 1.75 -3.85 -4.25
CA TYR A 70 1.39 -2.48 -3.85
C TYR A 70 2.62 -1.69 -3.41
N GLY A 71 3.50 -2.27 -2.58
CA GLY A 71 4.77 -1.63 -2.22
C GLY A 71 5.64 -1.34 -3.43
N PHE A 72 5.79 -2.32 -4.34
CA PHE A 72 6.59 -2.17 -5.55
C PHE A 72 6.16 -1.00 -6.43
N TRP A 73 4.87 -0.96 -6.77
CA TRP A 73 4.34 0.12 -7.61
C TRP A 73 4.23 1.44 -6.87
N ARG A 74 4.10 1.41 -5.54
CA ARG A 74 4.18 2.62 -4.73
C ARG A 74 5.52 3.31 -4.88
N THR A 75 6.63 2.57 -4.86
CA THR A 75 7.96 3.12 -5.14
C THR A 75 8.04 3.71 -6.54
N LYS A 76 7.53 3.03 -7.57
CA LYS A 76 7.51 3.58 -8.94
C LYS A 76 6.72 4.89 -9.04
N VAL A 77 5.57 4.96 -8.37
CA VAL A 77 4.80 6.22 -8.27
C VAL A 77 5.61 7.30 -7.56
N LEU A 78 6.28 6.99 -6.44
CA LEU A 78 7.05 7.98 -5.69
C LEU A 78 8.29 8.49 -6.43
N LEU A 79 8.97 7.62 -7.18
CA LEU A 79 10.11 8.02 -8.02
C LEU A 79 9.68 9.01 -9.12
N LYS A 80 8.48 8.82 -9.69
CA LYS A 80 7.94 9.72 -10.72
C LYS A 80 7.23 10.95 -10.15
N HIS A 81 6.60 10.81 -8.98
CA HIS A 81 5.82 11.85 -8.29
C HIS A 81 6.23 11.95 -6.80
N PRO A 82 7.40 12.53 -6.49
CA PRO A 82 7.92 12.60 -5.12
C PRO A 82 7.00 13.34 -4.13
N GLN A 83 6.22 14.31 -4.62
CA GLN A 83 5.22 15.05 -3.85
C GLN A 83 4.12 14.16 -3.25
N ARG A 84 4.02 12.90 -3.69
CA ARG A 84 3.11 11.90 -3.12
C ARG A 84 3.65 11.20 -1.89
N LEU A 85 4.82 11.56 -1.37
CA LEU A 85 5.40 10.91 -0.21
C LEU A 85 4.45 10.93 1.00
N VAL A 86 4.23 9.77 1.60
CA VAL A 86 3.50 9.64 2.87
C VAL A 86 4.38 8.87 3.83
N LEU A 87 4.99 9.58 4.79
CA LEU A 87 5.97 9.01 5.72
C LEU A 87 5.46 7.77 6.47
N ARG A 88 4.16 7.73 6.77
CA ARG A 88 3.53 6.61 7.49
C ARG A 88 3.68 5.26 6.76
N GLU A 89 3.78 5.26 5.44
CA GLU A 89 3.95 4.05 4.62
C GLU A 89 5.32 3.39 4.84
N PHE A 90 6.30 4.14 5.36
CA PHE A 90 7.65 3.67 5.65
C PHE A 90 7.84 3.26 7.12
N LEU A 91 6.85 3.48 7.99
CA LEU A 91 6.95 3.13 9.41
C LEU A 91 7.28 1.65 9.66
N PRO A 92 6.79 0.67 8.88
CA PRO A 92 7.23 -0.72 9.05
C PRO A 92 8.73 -0.92 8.81
N LEU A 93 9.29 -0.26 7.79
CA LEU A 93 10.73 -0.31 7.49
C LEU A 93 11.53 0.38 8.59
N LEU A 94 11.12 1.59 8.99
CA LEU A 94 11.79 2.34 10.06
C LEU A 94 11.73 1.59 11.39
N GLY A 95 10.60 0.96 11.71
CA GLY A 95 10.45 0.14 12.91
C GLY A 95 11.35 -1.10 12.90
N LEU A 96 11.51 -1.75 11.74
CA LEU A 96 12.44 -2.87 11.57
C LEU A 96 13.90 -2.44 11.78
N LEU A 97 14.30 -1.31 11.17
CA LEU A 97 15.65 -0.76 11.31
C LEU A 97 15.94 -0.35 12.77
N ALA A 98 15.00 0.34 13.41
CA ALA A 98 15.12 0.72 14.81
C ALA A 98 15.22 -0.50 15.74
N SER A 99 14.39 -1.53 15.52
CA SER A 99 14.43 -2.77 16.31
C SER A 99 15.76 -3.50 16.13
N THR A 100 16.31 -3.51 14.90
CA THR A 100 17.61 -4.13 14.59
C THR A 100 18.75 -3.37 15.26
N LEU A 101 18.74 -2.04 15.22
CA LEU A 101 19.73 -1.21 15.89
C LEU A 101 19.69 -1.42 17.41
N LEU A 102 18.50 -1.45 18.01
CA LEU A 102 18.36 -1.71 19.45
C LEU A 102 18.84 -3.12 19.82
N LEU A 103 18.64 -4.12 18.96
CA LEU A 103 19.13 -5.48 19.18
C LEU A 103 20.66 -5.54 19.24
N MET A 104 21.35 -4.73 18.43
CA MET A 104 22.82 -4.62 18.46
C MET A 104 23.33 -3.99 19.77
N ILE A 105 22.50 -3.20 20.46
CA ILE A 105 22.83 -2.58 21.75
C ILE A 105 22.49 -3.53 22.90
N SER A 106 21.25 -4.05 22.91
CA SER A 106 20.74 -4.94 23.94
C SER A 106 19.47 -5.65 23.48
N ALA A 107 19.41 -6.97 23.70
CA ALA A 107 18.22 -7.76 23.43
C ALA A 107 16.98 -7.23 24.17
N ASN A 108 17.13 -6.73 25.40
CA ASN A 108 16.03 -6.20 26.19
C ASN A 108 15.44 -4.92 25.59
N LEU A 109 16.27 -4.07 24.99
CA LEU A 109 15.79 -2.85 24.33
C LEU A 109 15.04 -3.16 23.04
N ALA A 110 15.48 -4.18 22.29
CA ALA A 110 14.77 -4.63 21.08
C ALA A 110 13.38 -5.19 21.38
N LEU A 111 13.15 -5.75 22.57
CA LEU A 111 11.83 -6.23 22.95
C LEU A 111 10.78 -5.12 23.01
N ILE A 112 11.16 -3.88 23.33
CA ILE A 112 10.22 -2.76 23.47
C ILE A 112 9.43 -2.52 22.17
N PRO A 113 10.05 -2.22 21.01
CA PRO A 113 9.30 -2.03 19.77
C PRO A 113 8.64 -3.31 19.26
N ILE A 114 9.24 -4.49 19.49
CA ILE A 114 8.66 -5.77 19.07
C ILE A 114 7.36 -6.06 19.81
N ILE A 115 7.35 -5.91 21.14
CA ILE A 115 6.17 -6.10 21.99
C ILE A 115 5.13 -5.02 21.68
N ALA A 116 5.54 -3.76 21.51
CA ALA A 116 4.61 -2.69 21.15
C ALA A 116 3.91 -2.98 19.81
N TYR A 117 4.66 -3.37 18.78
CA TYR A 117 4.10 -3.72 17.48
C TYR A 117 3.18 -4.96 17.56
N GLY A 118 3.66 -6.04 18.19
CA GLY A 118 2.87 -7.26 18.39
C GLY A 118 1.59 -7.01 19.19
N GLY A 119 1.67 -6.17 20.23
CA GLY A 119 0.54 -5.75 21.06
C GLY A 119 -0.50 -4.98 20.26
N VAL A 120 -0.09 -4.00 19.45
CA VAL A 120 -1.01 -3.25 18.58
C VAL A 120 -1.70 -4.16 17.56
N LEU A 121 -0.95 -5.10 16.95
CA LEU A 121 -1.54 -6.06 16.03
C LEU A 121 -2.58 -6.95 16.74
N LEU A 122 -2.25 -7.48 17.91
CA LEU A 122 -3.15 -8.31 18.72
C LEU A 122 -4.41 -7.53 19.12
N LEU A 123 -4.25 -6.32 19.67
CA LEU A 123 -5.38 -5.44 20.03
C LEU A 123 -6.28 -5.16 18.83
N SER A 124 -5.69 -4.97 17.63
CA SER A 124 -6.45 -4.79 16.39
C SER A 124 -7.29 -6.03 16.04
N GLY A 125 -6.78 -7.23 16.29
CA GLY A 125 -7.55 -8.48 16.15
C GLY A 125 -8.66 -8.61 17.19
N LEU A 126 -8.34 -8.36 18.45
CA LEU A 126 -9.30 -8.43 19.56
C LEU A 126 -10.46 -7.43 19.39
N ALA A 127 -10.19 -6.23 18.87
CA ALA A 127 -11.21 -5.22 18.56
C ALA A 127 -12.25 -5.71 17.54
N HIS A 128 -11.95 -6.76 16.77
CA HIS A 128 -12.81 -7.30 15.72
C HIS A 128 -13.45 -8.65 16.07
N LEU A 129 -13.37 -9.10 17.33
CA LEU A 129 -13.95 -10.38 17.77
C LEU A 129 -15.44 -10.53 17.50
N LYS A 130 -16.22 -9.43 17.52
CA LYS A 130 -17.64 -9.43 17.18
C LYS A 130 -17.93 -9.91 15.75
N LYS A 131 -16.92 -9.91 14.86
CA LYS A 131 -17.01 -10.41 13.47
C LYS A 131 -16.58 -11.89 13.34
N GLY A 132 -16.16 -12.52 14.43
CA GLY A 132 -15.78 -13.94 14.51
C GLY A 132 -14.42 -14.15 15.18
N ILE A 133 -14.28 -15.24 15.94
CA ILE A 133 -13.07 -15.57 16.73
C ILE A 133 -11.79 -15.68 15.89
N SER A 134 -11.92 -16.04 14.62
CA SER A 134 -10.78 -16.12 13.68
C SER A 134 -10.09 -14.77 13.50
N HIS A 135 -10.75 -13.64 13.78
CA HIS A 135 -10.15 -12.30 13.70
C HIS A 135 -9.07 -12.08 14.75
N ALA A 136 -9.11 -12.78 15.90
CA ALA A 136 -8.09 -12.67 16.95
C ALA A 136 -6.69 -13.00 16.43
N VAL A 137 -6.58 -13.89 15.45
CA VAL A 137 -5.31 -14.33 14.85
C VAL A 137 -5.21 -13.85 13.40
N GLY A 138 -6.30 -13.95 12.64
CA GLY A 138 -6.33 -13.63 11.21
C GLY A 138 -6.06 -12.17 10.89
N VAL A 139 -6.53 -11.22 11.71
CA VAL A 139 -6.26 -9.79 11.51
C VAL A 139 -4.78 -9.47 11.82
N PRO A 140 -4.21 -9.82 12.99
CA PRO A 140 -2.79 -9.62 13.25
C PRO A 140 -1.90 -10.24 12.16
N PHE A 141 -2.20 -11.47 11.75
CA PHE A 141 -1.41 -12.17 10.74
C PHE A 141 -1.54 -11.51 9.36
N SER A 142 -2.73 -11.07 8.96
CA SER A 142 -2.93 -10.35 7.70
C SER A 142 -2.20 -9.01 7.68
N LEU A 143 -2.22 -8.27 8.79
CA LEU A 143 -1.50 -7.00 8.93
C LEU A 143 0.01 -7.21 8.90
N PHE A 144 0.51 -8.24 9.58
CA PHE A 144 1.93 -8.62 9.51
C PHE A 144 2.36 -8.93 8.07
N LEU A 145 1.59 -9.73 7.34
CA LEU A 145 1.86 -10.02 5.92
C LEU A 145 1.76 -8.78 5.03
N LEU A 146 0.82 -7.88 5.31
CA LEU A 146 0.67 -6.61 4.60
C LEU A 146 1.90 -5.73 4.78
N HIS A 147 2.30 -5.46 6.03
CA HIS A 147 3.46 -4.62 6.34
C HIS A 147 4.76 -5.20 5.77
N THR A 148 4.96 -6.51 5.93
CA THR A 148 6.14 -7.22 5.43
C THR A 148 6.16 -7.20 3.90
N GLY A 149 5.09 -7.64 3.26
CA GLY A 149 4.99 -7.68 1.80
C GLY A 149 5.16 -6.29 1.19
N PHE A 150 4.45 -5.30 1.70
CA PHE A 150 4.55 -3.91 1.23
C PHE A 150 5.98 -3.35 1.38
N THR A 151 6.64 -3.58 2.52
CA THR A 151 8.02 -3.11 2.74
C THR A 151 9.01 -3.77 1.78
N LEU A 152 8.92 -5.08 1.59
CA LEU A 152 9.73 -5.80 0.60
C LEU A 152 9.47 -5.26 -0.81
N GLY A 153 8.20 -5.00 -1.13
CA GLY A 153 7.79 -4.36 -2.36
C GLY A 153 8.45 -2.99 -2.55
N LEU A 154 8.43 -2.13 -1.52
CA LEU A 154 9.04 -0.80 -1.58
C LEU A 154 10.52 -0.87 -1.99
N ILE A 155 11.28 -1.75 -1.33
CA ILE A 155 12.72 -1.95 -1.59
C ILE A 155 12.94 -2.51 -3.00
N ASP A 156 12.19 -3.55 -3.37
CA ASP A 156 12.25 -4.15 -4.70
C ASP A 156 11.92 -3.16 -5.82
N GLY A 157 11.03 -2.22 -5.55
CA GLY A 157 10.65 -1.14 -6.47
C GLY A 157 11.81 -0.21 -6.82
N CYS A 158 12.84 -0.11 -5.98
CA CYS A 158 14.02 0.70 -6.26
C CYS A 158 14.93 0.02 -7.30
N VAL A 159 15.05 -1.31 -7.26
CA VAL A 159 16.07 -2.05 -8.01
C VAL A 159 15.54 -2.77 -9.26
N ARG A 160 14.27 -3.20 -9.26
CA ARG A 160 13.71 -4.03 -10.36
C ARG A 160 12.81 -3.22 -11.29
N LYS A 161 12.75 -3.63 -12.56
CA LYS A 161 11.74 -3.17 -13.53
C LYS A 161 10.38 -3.82 -13.25
N GLY A 162 9.30 -3.13 -13.64
CA GLY A 162 7.93 -3.64 -13.49
C GLY A 162 7.72 -4.92 -14.29
N ARG A 163 6.92 -5.85 -13.73
CA ARG A 163 6.50 -7.10 -14.39
C ARG A 163 5.02 -7.33 -14.14
N ALA A 164 4.39 -8.08 -15.05
CA ALA A 164 2.99 -8.47 -14.90
C ALA A 164 2.78 -9.28 -13.61
N SER A 165 1.61 -9.10 -12.99
CA SER A 165 1.33 -9.68 -11.68
C SER A 165 0.89 -11.13 -11.76
N ARG A 166 1.32 -11.96 -10.80
CA ARG A 166 0.98 -13.39 -10.70
C ARG A 166 -0.09 -13.74 -9.65
N ASP A 167 -0.66 -12.74 -8.98
CA ASP A 167 -1.64 -12.89 -7.89
C ASP A 167 -3.09 -12.64 -8.34
N ARG A 168 -3.33 -12.43 -9.64
CA ARG A 168 -4.66 -12.16 -10.22
C ARG A 168 -5.22 -13.35 -11.00
N SER A 169 -4.52 -14.49 -11.00
CA SER A 169 -5.00 -15.78 -11.50
C SER A 169 -5.96 -16.43 -10.51
#